data_AF-A0A258XA25-F1
#
_entry.id   AF-A0A258XA25-F1
#
_cell.length_a   1.000
_cell.length_b   1.000
_cell.length_c   1.000
_cell.angle_alpha   90.00
_cell.angle_beta   90.00
_cell.angle_gamma   90.00
#
_symmetry.space_group_name_H-M   'P 1'
#
loop_
_entity.id
_entity.type
_entity.pdbx_description
1 polymer ?
#
loop_
_entity_poly.entity_id
_entity_poly.type
_entity_poly.pdbx_seq_one_letter_code
_entity_poly.pdbx_strand_id
1 'polypeptide(L)' 'MTTIRISVDGGLYIVADELGGRGAPMVVLGHGGGQTRHSWDRAGHELAAAGYHVINYDLLGHGESDWE' A
#
# COMPACT_ATOMS: atom_id res chain seq x y z
N MET A 1 -11.47 -0.33 -2.54
CA MET A 1 -10.17 0.23 -2.15
C MET A 1 -10.42 1.08 -0.93
N THR A 2 -9.62 0.89 0.11
CA THR A 2 -9.68 1.68 1.34
C THR A 2 -8.28 2.11 1.70
N THR A 3 -8.07 3.41 1.88
CA THR A 3 -6.80 3.93 2.38
C THR A 3 -6.75 3.74 3.89
N ILE A 4 -5.66 3.15 4.37
CA ILE A 4 -5.41 2.80 5.77
C ILE A 4 -4.08 3.41 6.23
N ARG A 5 -3.98 3.68 7.53
CA ARG A 5 -2.72 4.06 8.21
C ARG A 5 -2.24 2.89 9.05
N ILE A 6 -0.97 2.53 8.90
CA ILE A 6 -0.32 1.46 9.65
C ILE A 6 0.77 2.08 10.50
N SER A 7 0.68 1.91 11.82
CA SER A 7 1.71 2.36 12.74
C SER A 7 2.98 1.52 12.54
N VAL A 8 4.12 2.20 12.54
CA VAL A 8 5.46 1.61 12.57
C VAL A 8 6.24 2.14 13.77
N ASP A 9 7.46 1.65 13.96
CA ASP A 9 8.30 2.05 15.09
C ASP A 9 8.61 3.57 15.08
N GLY A 10 8.92 4.14 16.24
CA GLY A 10 9.23 5.57 16.37
C GLY A 10 8.00 6.49 16.42
N GLY A 11 6.78 5.95 16.50
CA GLY A 11 5.55 6.73 16.51
C GLY A 11 5.09 7.21 15.14
N LEU A 12 5.69 6.65 14.08
CA LEU A 12 5.42 6.99 12.69
C LEU A 12 4.32 6.10 12.11
N TYR A 13 3.81 6.53 10.96
CA TYR A 13 2.80 5.82 10.20
C TYR A 13 3.20 5.75 8.73
N ILE A 14 2.87 4.60 8.12
CA ILE A 14 2.79 4.48 6.67
C ILE A 14 1.34 4.51 6.20
N VAL A 15 1.12 5.07 5.01
CA VAL A 15 -0.18 5.07 4.34
C VAL A 15 -0.18 3.99 3.27
N ALA A 16 -1.26 3.21 3.23
CA ALA A 16 -1.46 2.17 2.24
C ALA A 16 -2.89 2.14 1.70
N ASP A 17 -3.05 1.74 0.45
CA ASP A 17 -4.33 1.35 -0.10
C ASP A 17 -4.51 -0.17 0.03
N GLU A 18 -5.63 -0.56 0.62
CA GLU A 18 -6.06 -1.95 0.76
C GLU A 18 -7.15 -2.28 -0.26
N LEU A 19 -6.95 -3.37 -1.01
CA LEU A 19 -7.87 -3.86 -2.02
C LEU A 19 -8.07 -5.38 -1.90
N GLY A 20 -9.20 -5.88 -2.41
CA GLY A 20 -9.53 -7.30 -2.35
C GLY A 20 -10.01 -7.74 -0.96
N GLY A 21 -10.26 -9.06 -0.82
CA GLY A 21 -10.80 -9.62 0.42
C GLY A 21 -9.71 -10.07 1.39
N ARG A 22 -9.77 -9.66 2.66
CA ARG A 22 -8.78 -9.95 3.71
C ARG A 22 -8.49 -11.44 3.99
N GLY A 23 -9.30 -12.37 3.47
CA GLY A 23 -9.08 -13.81 3.57
C GLY A 23 -8.36 -14.44 2.38
N ALA A 24 -8.02 -13.66 1.36
CA ALA A 24 -7.32 -14.11 0.16
C ALA A 24 -5.80 -14.12 0.34
N PRO A 25 -5.03 -14.81 -0.55
CA PRO A 25 -3.57 -14.70 -0.57
C PRO A 25 -3.11 -13.25 -0.71
N MET A 26 -2.13 -12.85 0.11
CA MET A 26 -1.69 -11.47 0.21
C MET A 26 -0.58 -11.14 -0.80
N VAL A 27 -0.68 -9.96 -1.41
CA VAL A 27 0.38 -9.32 -2.20
C VAL A 27 0.65 -7.93 -1.63
N VAL A 28 1.93 -7.63 -1.40
CA VAL A 28 2.37 -6.31 -0.94
C VAL A 28 3.16 -5.64 -2.06
N LEU A 29 2.75 -4.43 -2.45
CA LEU A 29 3.37 -3.64 -3.51
C LEU A 29 4.14 -2.48 -2.90
N GLY A 30 5.45 -2.43 -3.19
CA GLY A 30 6.32 -1.32 -2.83
C GLY A 30 6.79 -0.60 -4.11
N HIS A 31 6.72 0.72 -4.10
CA HIS A 31 7.20 1.54 -5.22
C HIS A 31 8.73 1.76 -5.14
N GLY A 32 9.32 2.28 -6.22
CA GLY A 32 10.74 2.65 -6.27
C GLY A 32 11.03 4.04 -5.68
N GLY A 33 12.30 4.46 -5.68
CA GLY A 33 12.68 5.79 -5.19
C GLY A 33 12.05 6.94 -6.01
N GLY A 34 11.54 7.97 -5.33
CA GLY A 34 10.90 9.12 -5.96
C GLY A 34 9.48 8.86 -6.49
N GLN A 35 8.95 7.67 -6.25
CA GLN A 35 7.58 7.27 -6.58
C GLN A 35 6.70 7.27 -5.33
N THR A 36 5.40 7.01 -5.53
CA THR A 36 4.42 6.76 -4.45
C THR A 36 3.65 5.48 -4.76
N ARG A 37 2.79 5.04 -3.82
CA ARG A 37 1.88 3.89 -3.97
C ARG A 37 1.05 3.96 -5.25
N HIS A 38 0.74 5.16 -5.74
CA HIS A 38 -0.02 5.36 -6.98
C HIS A 38 0.65 4.76 -8.23
N SER A 39 1.96 4.50 -8.18
CA SER A 39 2.69 3.81 -9.26
C SER A 39 2.14 2.41 -9.57
N TRP A 40 1.46 1.81 -8.60
CA TRP A 40 0.92 0.45 -8.70
C TRP A 40 -0.60 0.39 -8.73
N ASP A 41 -1.34 1.50 -8.81
CA ASP A 41 -2.81 1.49 -8.72
C ASP A 41 -3.46 0.51 -9.69
N ARG A 42 -3.03 0.54 -10.96
CA ARG A 42 -3.52 -0.38 -11.99
C ARG A 42 -3.24 -1.84 -11.61
N ALA A 43 -2.00 -2.15 -11.23
CA ALA A 43 -1.61 -3.51 -10.87
C ALA A 43 -2.37 -4.00 -9.62
N GLY A 44 -2.57 -3.12 -8.63
CA GLY A 44 -3.33 -3.42 -7.43
C GLY A 44 -4.80 -3.75 -7.73
N HIS A 45 -5.44 -3.01 -8.63
CA HIS A 45 -6.80 -3.32 -9.09
C HIS A 45 -6.87 -4.64 -9.87
N GLU A 46 -5.91 -4.92 -10.75
CA GLU A 46 -5.86 -6.18 -11.51
C GLU A 46 -5.65 -7.39 -10.58
N LEU A 47 -4.77 -7.27 -9.58
CA LEU A 47 -4.54 -8.31 -8.57
C LEU A 47 -5.77 -8.52 -7.68
N ALA A 48 -6.42 -7.45 -7.23
CA ALA A 48 -7.65 -7.56 -6.44
C ALA A 48 -8.78 -8.24 -7.24
N ALA A 49 -8.92 -7.90 -8.52
CA ALA A 49 -9.88 -8.54 -9.43
C ALA A 49 -9.55 -10.03 -9.68
N ALA A 50 -8.27 -10.40 -9.66
CA ALA A 50 -7.80 -11.78 -9.72
C ALA A 50 -7.97 -12.56 -8.40
N GLY A 51 -8.52 -11.94 -7.35
CA GLY A 51 -8.86 -12.59 -6.09
C GLY A 51 -7.76 -12.54 -5.03
N TYR A 52 -6.79 -11.63 -5.15
CA TYR A 52 -5.77 -11.40 -4.12
C TYR A 52 -6.19 -10.32 -3.10
N HIS A 53 -5.62 -10.39 -1.90
CA HIS A 53 -5.64 -9.30 -0.93
C HIS A 53 -4.40 -8.43 -1.15
N VAL A 54 -4.58 -7.15 -1.49
CA VAL A 54 -3.48 -6.28 -1.90
C VAL A 54 -3.29 -5.16 -0.88
N ILE A 55 -2.03 -4.95 -0.48
CA ILE A 55 -1.56 -3.78 0.27
C ILE A 55 -0.57 -3.02 -0.61
N ASN A 56 -0.90 -1.80 -1.00
CA ASN A 56 -0.05 -0.94 -1.82
C ASN A 56 0.31 0.31 -1.01
N TYR A 57 1.57 0.47 -0.62
CA TYR A 57 1.94 1.43 0.43
C TYR A 57 2.99 2.45 -0.03
N ASP A 58 2.94 3.62 0.59
CA ASP A 58 3.99 4.63 0.50
C ASP A 58 5.12 4.26 1.47
N LEU A 59 6.36 4.15 0.96
CA LEU A 59 7.54 4.04 1.82
C LEU A 59 7.65 5.28 2.73
N LEU A 60 8.29 5.15 3.90
CA LEU A 60 8.63 6.32 4.71
C LEU A 60 9.40 7.35 3.87
N GLY A 61 9.12 8.63 4.11
CA GLY A 61 9.67 9.72 3.31
C GLY A 61 9.11 9.80 1.88
N HIS A 62 7.92 9.24 1.63
CA HIS A 62 7.24 9.31 0.33
C HIS A 62 5.74 9.49 0.50
N GLY A 63 5.11 10.09 -0.50
CA GLY A 63 3.65 10.21 -0.59
C GLY A 63 3.03 10.77 0.69
N GLU A 64 2.05 10.04 1.23
CA GLU A 64 1.31 10.42 2.44
C GLU A 64 1.80 9.70 3.70
N SER A 65 2.84 8.85 3.58
CA SER A 65 3.55 8.30 4.74
C SER A 65 4.36 9.38 5.43
N ASP A 66 4.63 9.17 6.71
CA ASP A 66 5.43 10.12 7.50
C ASP A 66 6.89 10.16 6.98
N TRP A 67 7.54 11.32 7.15
CA TRP A 67 8.89 11.60 6.64
C TRP A 67 9.96 11.64 7.74
N GLU A 68 9.56 11.91 8.97
CA GLU A 68 10.40 12.07 10.16
C GLU A 68 9.70 11.49 11.38
#